data_AF-A0A414AY06-F1
#
_entry.id   AF-A0A414AY06-F1
#
_cell.length_a   1.000
_cell.length_b   1.000
_cell.length_c   1.000
_cell.angle_alpha   90.00
_cell.angle_beta   90.00
_cell.angle_gamma   90.00
#
_symmetry.space_group_name_H-M   'P 1'
#
loop_
_entity.id
_entity.type
_entity.pdbx_description
1 polymer ?
#
loop_
_entity_poly.entity_id
_entity_poly.type
_entity_poly.pdbx_seq_one_letter_code
_entity_poly.pdbx_strand_id
1 'polypeptide(L)'
;MPAYFNLSVQFRRDELYPTSVKDFYALLDEAGMKFQSGYWGFEEDSLEETTEWNQRKLEEDFNLGFTEHHSHDYKQVIYKFGGYSEVRGFWMNNYPEDGEFTHEIIIPESDVLAEGYPVRFKEERVEELLGFSKRIWQFPPVRAIQTGLEIEDDSAGLAELAQGGFPNAWPFAIVEDSRACYEDSIYDIQPITEGKKGLLFRRTGADNE
;
A
#
# COMPACT_ATOMS: atom_id res chain seq x y z
N MET A 1 7.08 -13.43 -14.03
CA MET A 1 5.93 -12.69 -13.50
C MET A 1 5.88 -11.35 -14.22
N PRO A 2 4.70 -10.75 -14.43
CA PRO A 2 4.66 -9.36 -14.86
C PRO A 2 5.31 -8.47 -13.79
N ALA A 3 5.81 -7.30 -14.19
CA ALA A 3 6.23 -6.27 -13.24
C ALA A 3 4.99 -5.71 -12.53
N TYR A 4 5.13 -5.41 -11.24
CA TYR A 4 4.04 -4.92 -10.40
C TYR A 4 4.33 -3.55 -9.83
N PHE A 5 3.33 -2.67 -9.93
CA PHE A 5 3.23 -1.47 -9.11
C PHE A 5 2.73 -1.87 -7.73
N ASN A 6 3.29 -1.29 -6.66
CA ASN A 6 2.83 -1.48 -5.30
C ASN A 6 2.21 -0.21 -4.71
N LEU A 7 1.20 -0.42 -3.88
CA LEU A 7 0.63 0.55 -2.96
C LEU A 7 0.73 -0.06 -1.56
N SER A 8 1.64 0.47 -0.76
CA SER A 8 2.01 -0.02 0.55
C SER A 8 1.30 0.79 1.63
N VAL A 9 0.40 0.14 2.39
CA VAL A 9 -0.31 0.77 3.51
C VAL A 9 0.33 0.36 4.82
N GLN A 10 1.01 1.28 5.49
CA GLN A 10 1.82 1.01 6.67
C GLN A 10 1.09 1.30 7.98
N PHE A 11 1.38 0.47 8.99
CA PHE A 11 0.81 0.53 10.34
C PHE A 11 1.92 0.32 11.38
N ARG A 12 1.73 0.86 12.58
CA ARG A 12 2.61 0.52 13.72
C ARG A 12 2.16 -0.76 14.39
N ARG A 13 3.10 -1.63 14.72
CA ARG A 13 2.86 -2.89 15.45
C ARG A 13 2.20 -2.71 16.79
N ASP A 14 2.61 -1.70 17.55
CA ASP A 14 2.06 -1.43 18.88
C ASP A 14 0.59 -0.98 18.84
N GLU A 15 0.07 -0.70 17.64
CA GLU A 15 -1.33 -0.40 17.38
C GLU A 15 -2.11 -1.57 16.76
N LEU A 16 -1.50 -2.75 16.59
CA LEU A 16 -2.24 -3.96 16.20
C LEU A 16 -3.26 -4.31 17.28
N TYR A 17 -4.50 -4.53 16.87
CA TYR A 17 -5.61 -4.87 17.76
C TYR A 17 -6.42 -6.05 17.20
N PRO A 18 -7.27 -6.72 18.02
CA PRO A 18 -7.85 -8.03 17.66
C PRO A 18 -8.72 -8.08 16.40
N THR A 19 -9.15 -6.93 15.86
CA THR A 19 -9.97 -6.85 14.64
C THR A 19 -9.34 -5.99 13.55
N SER A 20 -8.04 -5.67 13.64
CA SER A 20 -7.35 -4.81 12.67
C SER A 20 -7.53 -5.29 11.22
N VAL A 21 -7.33 -6.58 10.94
CA VAL A 21 -7.46 -7.11 9.58
C VAL A 21 -8.90 -7.03 9.09
N LYS A 22 -9.87 -7.37 9.96
CA LYS A 22 -11.29 -7.33 9.65
C LYS A 22 -11.75 -5.92 9.30
N ASP A 23 -11.39 -4.96 10.15
CA ASP A 23 -11.80 -3.57 9.99
C ASP A 23 -11.13 -2.94 8.76
N PHE A 24 -9.87 -3.30 8.50
CA PHE A 24 -9.17 -2.86 7.31
C PHE A 24 -9.79 -3.44 6.02
N TYR A 25 -10.12 -4.73 5.98
CA TYR A 25 -10.81 -5.31 4.81
C TYR A 25 -12.22 -4.75 4.60
N ALA A 26 -12.95 -4.43 5.66
CA ALA A 26 -14.22 -3.72 5.55
C ALA A 26 -14.03 -2.33 4.94
N LEU A 27 -13.00 -1.60 5.37
CA LEU A 27 -12.62 -0.31 4.79
C LEU A 27 -12.28 -0.43 3.29
N LEU A 28 -11.54 -1.47 2.87
CA LEU A 28 -11.24 -1.71 1.46
C LEU A 28 -12.53 -1.88 0.65
N ASP A 29 -13.49 -2.68 1.14
CA ASP A 29 -14.78 -2.89 0.46
C ASP A 29 -15.59 -1.60 0.36
N GLU A 30 -15.67 -0.81 1.45
CA GLU A 30 -16.32 0.51 1.47
C GLU A 30 -15.65 1.50 0.51
N ALA A 31 -14.33 1.42 0.36
CA ALA A 31 -13.56 2.21 -0.60
C ALA A 31 -13.70 1.69 -2.05
N GLY A 32 -14.38 0.57 -2.27
CA GLY A 32 -14.71 0.00 -3.57
C GLY A 32 -13.80 -1.15 -4.03
N MET A 33 -12.81 -1.53 -3.23
CA MET A 33 -11.91 -2.66 -3.48
C MET A 33 -12.49 -3.93 -2.83
N LYS A 34 -13.24 -4.69 -3.61
CA LYS A 34 -14.04 -5.80 -3.10
C LYS A 34 -13.27 -7.10 -3.12
N PHE A 35 -13.38 -7.90 -2.07
CA PHE A 35 -12.86 -9.27 -2.07
C PHE A 35 -13.45 -10.07 -3.23
N GLN A 36 -12.59 -10.77 -3.97
CA GLN A 36 -12.99 -11.68 -5.04
C GLN A 36 -12.73 -13.15 -4.65
N SER A 37 -11.51 -13.46 -4.23
CA SER A 37 -11.10 -14.81 -3.80
C SER A 37 -9.79 -14.76 -3.02
N GLY A 38 -9.39 -15.86 -2.39
CA GLY A 38 -7.98 -16.08 -2.06
C GLY A 38 -7.14 -16.32 -3.32
N TYR A 39 -5.84 -16.50 -3.14
CA TYR A 39 -4.89 -16.69 -4.23
C TYR A 39 -3.97 -17.90 -3.98
N TRP A 40 -3.61 -18.60 -5.05
CA TRP A 40 -2.53 -19.60 -5.08
C TRP A 40 -2.77 -20.79 -4.14
N GLY A 41 -3.89 -21.50 -4.34
CA GLY A 41 -4.27 -22.67 -3.55
C GLY A 41 -5.28 -22.38 -2.43
N PHE A 42 -5.68 -21.12 -2.29
CA PHE A 42 -6.69 -20.64 -1.32
C PHE A 42 -7.91 -20.03 -2.03
N GLU A 43 -8.18 -20.39 -3.29
CA GLU A 43 -9.23 -19.76 -4.10
C GLU A 43 -10.64 -19.97 -3.54
N GLU A 44 -10.86 -21.06 -2.79
CA GLU A 44 -12.14 -21.40 -2.16
C GLU A 44 -12.29 -20.81 -0.75
N ASP A 45 -11.25 -20.16 -0.22
CA ASP A 45 -11.31 -19.55 1.10
C ASP A 45 -12.27 -18.36 1.09
N SER A 46 -13.11 -18.31 2.12
CA SER A 46 -13.94 -17.13 2.37
C SER A 46 -13.10 -15.94 2.85
N LEU A 47 -13.68 -14.74 2.71
CA LEU A 47 -13.09 -13.54 3.31
C LEU A 47 -12.93 -13.70 4.82
N GLU A 48 -13.88 -14.35 5.51
CA GLU A 48 -13.83 -14.57 6.96
C GLU A 48 -12.64 -15.46 7.34
N GLU A 49 -12.47 -16.61 6.68
CA GLU A 49 -11.33 -17.51 6.92
C GLU A 49 -9.98 -16.85 6.62
N THR A 50 -9.92 -16.03 5.57
CA THR A 50 -8.70 -15.27 5.23
C THR A 50 -8.41 -14.19 6.28
N THR A 51 -9.45 -13.52 6.76
CA THR A 51 -9.35 -12.47 7.80
C THR A 51 -8.83 -13.04 9.11
N GLU A 52 -9.47 -14.10 9.62
CA GLU A 52 -9.06 -14.74 10.87
C GLU A 52 -7.62 -15.27 10.79
N TRP A 53 -7.27 -15.85 9.65
CA TRP A 53 -5.94 -16.36 9.39
C TRP A 53 -4.87 -15.26 9.46
N ASN A 54 -5.07 -14.19 8.69
CA ASN A 54 -4.11 -13.09 8.60
C ASN A 54 -3.99 -12.32 9.92
N GLN A 55 -5.11 -12.15 10.65
CA GLN A 55 -5.10 -11.58 12.00
C GLN A 55 -4.23 -12.40 12.94
N ARG A 56 -4.46 -13.73 13.02
CA ARG A 56 -3.67 -14.61 13.88
C ARG A 56 -2.18 -14.58 13.52
N LYS A 57 -1.85 -14.59 12.23
CA LYS A 57 -0.46 -14.52 11.79
C LYS A 57 0.20 -13.24 12.32
N LEU A 58 -0.41 -12.07 12.09
CA LEU A 58 0.13 -10.78 12.59
C LEU A 58 0.32 -10.78 14.11
N GLU A 59 -0.62 -11.36 14.86
CA GLU A 59 -0.52 -11.49 16.32
C GLU A 59 0.61 -12.43 16.77
N GLU A 60 0.95 -13.43 15.96
CA GLU A 60 2.08 -14.36 16.16
C GLU A 60 3.44 -13.76 15.73
N ASP A 61 3.46 -12.49 15.30
CA ASP A 61 4.65 -11.77 14.82
C ASP A 61 5.43 -12.57 13.74
N PHE A 62 4.69 -13.14 12.79
CA PHE A 62 5.29 -13.86 11.66
C PHE A 62 6.32 -12.99 10.93
N ASN A 63 7.33 -13.56 10.28
CA ASN A 63 8.19 -12.78 9.41
C ASN A 63 8.24 -13.47 8.05
N LEU A 64 7.79 -12.76 7.01
CA LEU A 64 7.81 -13.27 5.65
C LEU A 64 9.14 -12.93 4.99
N GLY A 65 9.86 -13.95 4.51
CA GLY A 65 10.98 -13.75 3.62
C GLY A 65 10.53 -13.28 2.23
N PHE A 66 11.37 -12.49 1.54
CA PHE A 66 11.12 -12.00 0.18
C PHE A 66 10.86 -13.09 -0.88
N THR A 67 11.25 -14.34 -0.61
CA THR A 67 11.09 -15.48 -1.53
C THR A 67 10.13 -16.54 -1.00
N GLU A 68 9.27 -16.19 -0.04
CA GLU A 68 8.46 -17.16 0.67
C GLU A 68 7.28 -17.65 -0.17
N HIS A 69 7.20 -18.98 -0.34
CA HIS A 69 6.22 -19.64 -1.19
C HIS A 69 4.89 -19.84 -0.44
N HIS A 70 3.75 -19.85 -1.15
CA HIS A 70 2.40 -20.03 -0.56
C HIS A 70 2.28 -21.29 0.34
N SER A 71 3.12 -22.30 0.10
CA SER A 71 3.24 -23.50 0.96
C SER A 71 3.71 -23.23 2.38
N HIS A 72 4.14 -22.01 2.70
CA HIS A 72 4.48 -21.57 4.05
C HIS A 72 3.31 -20.85 4.73
N ASP A 73 2.09 -21.14 4.28
CA ASP A 73 0.86 -20.81 5.00
C ASP A 73 0.55 -19.31 5.02
N TYR A 74 0.91 -18.68 3.90
CA TYR A 74 0.72 -17.27 3.63
C TYR A 74 -0.49 -17.06 2.73
N LYS A 75 -1.46 -16.26 3.19
CA LYS A 75 -2.68 -15.99 2.43
C LYS A 75 -2.65 -14.61 1.79
N GLN A 76 -2.83 -14.60 0.48
CA GLN A 76 -3.01 -13.40 -0.33
C GLN A 76 -4.46 -13.35 -0.82
N VAL A 77 -4.94 -12.14 -1.08
CA VAL A 77 -6.30 -11.86 -1.50
C VAL A 77 -6.29 -11.29 -2.91
N ILE A 78 -7.19 -11.78 -3.77
CA ILE A 78 -7.53 -11.12 -5.03
C ILE A 78 -8.72 -10.19 -4.80
N TYR A 79 -8.59 -8.96 -5.28
CA TYR A 79 -9.64 -7.96 -5.23
C TYR A 79 -10.18 -7.65 -6.62
N LYS A 80 -11.48 -7.35 -6.66
CA LYS A 80 -12.11 -6.65 -7.77
C LYS A 80 -12.10 -5.15 -7.48
N PHE A 81 -11.35 -4.40 -8.26
CA PHE A 81 -11.25 -2.95 -8.16
C PHE A 81 -11.11 -2.33 -9.55
N GLY A 82 -11.85 -1.24 -9.80
CA GLY A 82 -11.79 -0.50 -11.06
C GLY A 82 -11.89 -1.38 -12.32
N GLY A 83 -11.01 -1.07 -13.28
CA GLY A 83 -10.84 -1.84 -14.53
C GLY A 83 -9.45 -2.46 -14.64
N TYR A 84 -8.82 -2.79 -13.52
CA TYR A 84 -7.53 -3.47 -13.46
C TYR A 84 -7.69 -4.96 -13.79
N SER A 85 -6.69 -5.53 -14.44
CA SER A 85 -6.68 -6.95 -14.84
C SER A 85 -6.50 -7.88 -13.64
N GLU A 86 -5.71 -7.45 -12.65
CA GLU A 86 -5.48 -8.13 -11.39
C GLU A 86 -5.18 -7.08 -10.31
N VAL A 87 -5.79 -7.23 -9.14
CA VAL A 87 -5.40 -6.50 -7.94
C VAL A 87 -5.24 -7.52 -6.83
N ARG A 88 -4.06 -7.57 -6.25
CA ARG A 88 -3.74 -8.53 -5.20
C ARG A 88 -3.28 -7.79 -3.96
N GLY A 89 -3.66 -8.25 -2.78
CA GLY A 89 -3.09 -7.72 -1.56
C GLY A 89 -2.77 -8.76 -0.52
N PHE A 90 -1.82 -8.39 0.32
CA PHE A 90 -1.20 -9.31 1.24
C PHE A 90 -0.51 -8.56 2.39
N TRP A 91 -0.33 -9.24 3.53
CA TRP A 91 0.28 -8.64 4.71
C TRP A 91 1.77 -8.96 4.76
N MET A 92 2.57 -7.95 5.10
CA MET A 92 3.99 -8.04 5.41
C MET A 92 4.20 -7.59 6.85
N ASN A 93 5.15 -8.22 7.53
CA ASN A 93 5.39 -8.02 8.95
C ASN A 93 6.89 -7.83 9.18
N ASN A 94 7.26 -6.77 9.90
CA ASN A 94 8.61 -6.20 10.06
C ASN A 94 9.14 -5.69 8.72
N TYR A 95 8.26 -4.99 7.99
CA TYR A 95 8.56 -4.42 6.69
C TYR A 95 7.85 -3.07 6.53
N PRO A 96 8.55 -2.03 6.03
CA PRO A 96 9.96 -2.02 5.64
C PRO A 96 10.94 -1.97 6.82
N GLU A 97 10.45 -1.69 8.04
CA GLU A 97 11.25 -1.64 9.26
C GLU A 97 10.65 -2.52 10.38
N ASP A 98 11.49 -2.94 11.32
CA ASP A 98 11.06 -3.62 12.55
C ASP A 98 10.06 -2.74 13.33
N GLY A 99 9.00 -3.36 13.85
CA GLY A 99 7.93 -2.63 14.55
C GLY A 99 6.83 -2.08 13.63
N GLU A 100 6.87 -2.41 12.33
CA GLU A 100 5.86 -2.02 11.35
C GLU A 100 5.27 -3.22 10.63
N PHE A 101 3.95 -3.22 10.44
CA PHE A 101 3.30 -4.15 9.52
C PHE A 101 2.63 -3.39 8.40
N THR A 102 2.58 -4.00 7.23
CA THR A 102 2.19 -3.34 5.98
C THR A 102 1.22 -4.22 5.21
N HIS A 103 0.16 -3.63 4.67
CA HIS A 103 -0.64 -4.28 3.65
C HIS A 103 -0.16 -3.80 2.29
N GLU A 104 0.43 -4.70 1.52
CA GLU A 104 0.82 -4.43 0.14
C GLU A 104 -0.36 -4.69 -0.77
N ILE A 105 -0.61 -3.77 -1.69
CA ILE A 105 -1.55 -3.94 -2.79
C ILE A 105 -0.76 -3.83 -4.08
N ILE A 106 -0.69 -4.92 -4.85
CA ILE A 106 0.04 -4.97 -6.11
C ILE A 106 -0.90 -5.03 -7.31
N ILE A 107 -0.55 -4.29 -8.36
CA ILE A 107 -1.28 -4.17 -9.62
C ILE A 107 -0.27 -4.30 -10.76
N PRO A 108 -0.55 -5.06 -11.84
CA PRO A 108 0.36 -5.13 -12.97
C PRO A 108 0.71 -3.74 -13.51
N GLU A 109 1.99 -3.47 -13.72
CA GLU A 109 2.45 -2.17 -14.21
C GLU A 109 1.80 -1.78 -15.54
N SER A 110 1.50 -2.75 -16.40
CA SER A 110 0.79 -2.53 -17.67
C SER A 110 -0.59 -1.87 -17.51
N ASP A 111 -1.21 -2.02 -16.35
CA ASP A 111 -2.52 -1.44 -16.08
C ASP A 111 -2.41 0.03 -15.66
N VAL A 112 -1.34 0.41 -14.96
CA VAL A 112 -1.12 1.76 -14.41
C VAL A 112 -0.21 2.64 -15.29
N LEU A 113 0.71 2.05 -16.05
CA LEU A 113 1.68 2.75 -16.89
C LEU A 113 1.19 2.87 -18.34
N ALA A 114 1.43 4.03 -18.94
CA ALA A 114 1.32 4.22 -20.37
C ALA A 114 2.48 3.54 -21.10
N GLU A 115 2.25 3.10 -22.34
CA GLU A 115 3.31 2.48 -23.15
C GLU A 115 4.40 3.50 -23.54
N GLY A 116 5.66 3.10 -23.46
CA GLY A 116 6.81 3.83 -23.97
C GLY A 116 7.80 4.30 -22.90
N TYR A 117 8.88 4.94 -23.38
CA TYR A 117 9.91 5.59 -22.56
C TYR A 117 9.88 7.10 -22.84
N PRO A 118 10.04 7.97 -21.82
CA PRO A 118 10.25 7.66 -20.40
C PRO A 118 8.98 7.13 -19.71
N VAL A 119 9.13 6.55 -18.51
CA VAL A 119 8.02 5.96 -17.74
C VAL A 119 6.97 7.03 -17.43
N ARG A 120 5.71 6.72 -17.72
CA ARG A 120 4.57 7.62 -17.51
C ARG A 120 3.39 6.84 -16.95
N PHE A 121 2.74 7.42 -15.95
CA PHE A 121 1.49 6.88 -15.43
C PHE A 121 0.31 7.35 -16.29
N LYS A 122 -0.70 6.49 -16.40
CA LYS A 122 -2.02 6.86 -16.93
C LYS A 122 -2.71 7.76 -15.91
N GLU A 123 -2.97 9.01 -16.27
CA GLU A 123 -3.50 10.03 -15.35
C GLU A 123 -4.82 9.59 -14.67
N GLU A 124 -5.70 8.95 -15.42
CA GLU A 124 -6.96 8.43 -14.91
C GLU A 124 -6.77 7.34 -13.84
N ARG A 125 -5.69 6.56 -13.94
CA ARG A 125 -5.35 5.50 -12.97
C ARG A 125 -4.73 6.09 -11.71
N VAL A 126 -3.89 7.10 -11.86
CA VAL A 126 -3.32 7.84 -10.72
C VAL A 126 -4.42 8.47 -9.89
N GLU A 127 -5.36 9.17 -10.52
CA GLU A 127 -6.45 9.83 -9.79
C GLU A 127 -7.42 8.82 -9.14
N GLU A 128 -7.68 7.68 -9.78
CA GLU A 128 -8.45 6.58 -9.18
C GLU A 128 -7.77 6.01 -7.92
N LEU A 129 -6.47 5.67 -8.02
CA LEU A 129 -5.68 5.13 -6.91
C LEU A 129 -5.47 6.15 -5.80
N LEU A 130 -5.28 7.42 -6.13
CA LEU A 130 -5.15 8.48 -5.12
C LEU A 130 -6.49 8.74 -4.43
N GLY A 131 -7.60 8.77 -5.16
CA GLY A 131 -8.93 8.91 -4.58
C GLY A 131 -9.23 7.79 -3.59
N PHE A 132 -8.85 6.56 -3.94
CA PHE A 132 -8.90 5.40 -3.05
C PHE A 132 -7.97 5.57 -1.83
N SER A 133 -6.72 5.93 -2.04
CA SER A 133 -5.72 6.13 -0.97
C SER A 133 -6.15 7.20 0.03
N LYS A 134 -6.76 8.29 -0.44
CA LYS A 134 -7.31 9.35 0.43
C LYS A 134 -8.45 8.85 1.32
N ARG A 135 -9.23 7.85 0.88
CA ARG A 135 -10.26 7.21 1.72
C ARG A 135 -9.63 6.29 2.75
N ILE A 136 -8.67 5.45 2.34
CA ILE A 136 -7.93 4.58 3.26
C ILE A 136 -7.22 5.40 4.32
N TRP A 137 -6.61 6.52 3.94
CA TRP A 137 -5.92 7.42 4.85
C TRP A 137 -6.78 7.88 6.04
N GLN A 138 -8.10 7.96 5.87
CA GLN A 138 -9.00 8.36 6.96
C GLN A 138 -9.11 7.30 8.05
N PHE A 139 -8.65 6.07 7.81
CA PHE A 139 -8.61 5.02 8.81
C PHE A 139 -7.52 5.33 9.84
N PRO A 140 -7.89 5.57 11.12
CA PRO A 140 -6.96 6.10 12.11
C PRO A 140 -5.64 5.33 12.25
N PRO A 141 -5.60 3.98 12.20
CA PRO A 141 -4.35 3.21 12.32
C PRO A 141 -3.34 3.36 11.18
N VAL A 142 -3.74 3.77 9.98
CA VAL A 142 -2.81 3.94 8.84
C VAL A 142 -1.77 4.99 9.19
N ARG A 143 -0.50 4.84 8.84
CA ARG A 143 0.56 5.83 9.15
C ARG A 143 1.23 6.38 7.90
N ALA A 144 1.31 5.57 6.87
CA ALA A 144 1.72 6.02 5.55
C ALA A 144 1.04 5.17 4.48
N ILE A 145 0.91 5.77 3.30
CA ILE A 145 0.58 5.10 2.05
C ILE A 145 1.67 5.51 1.07
N GLN A 146 2.45 4.56 0.60
CA GLN A 146 3.54 4.78 -0.34
C GLN A 146 3.26 4.02 -1.63
N THR A 147 3.75 4.51 -2.76
CA THR A 147 3.59 3.81 -4.03
C THR A 147 4.91 3.69 -4.77
N GLY A 148 5.12 2.55 -5.42
CA GLY A 148 6.38 2.18 -6.07
C GLY A 148 6.16 1.41 -7.37
N LEU A 149 7.24 1.28 -8.13
CA LEU A 149 7.35 0.40 -9.30
C LEU A 149 8.22 -0.79 -8.93
N GLU A 150 8.16 -1.92 -9.64
CA GLU A 150 8.90 -3.15 -9.26
C GLU A 150 10.41 -2.92 -9.10
N ILE A 151 10.97 -1.94 -9.81
CA ILE A 151 12.39 -1.58 -9.75
C ILE A 151 12.74 -0.61 -8.61
N GLU A 152 11.74 0.06 -8.03
CA GLU A 152 11.82 1.05 -6.95
C GLU A 152 10.57 0.90 -6.05
N ASP A 153 10.36 -0.28 -5.46
CA ASP A 153 9.19 -0.63 -4.65
C ASP A 153 9.43 -0.51 -3.14
N ASP A 154 10.69 -0.36 -2.73
CA ASP A 154 11.10 -0.17 -1.34
C ASP A 154 10.40 1.04 -0.73
N SER A 155 9.56 0.79 0.28
CA SER A 155 8.93 1.85 1.07
C SER A 155 9.88 2.36 2.15
N ALA A 156 9.85 3.66 2.45
CA ALA A 156 10.56 4.20 3.60
C ALA A 156 9.91 3.76 4.92
N GLY A 157 10.70 3.57 5.98
CA GLY A 157 10.19 3.26 7.32
C GLY A 157 9.53 4.47 7.99
N LEU A 158 8.58 4.22 8.89
CA LEU A 158 7.89 5.27 9.65
C LEU A 158 8.87 6.06 10.53
N ALA A 159 9.96 5.46 11.02
CA ALA A 159 10.97 6.17 11.81
C ALA A 159 11.74 7.19 10.96
N GLU A 160 12.06 6.85 9.71
CA GLU A 160 12.68 7.74 8.73
C GLU A 160 11.72 8.87 8.35
N LEU A 161 10.46 8.54 8.02
CA LEU A 161 9.45 9.53 7.67
C LEU A 161 9.21 10.54 8.80
N ALA A 162 9.17 10.07 10.06
CA ALA A 162 9.02 10.93 11.23
C ALA A 162 10.19 11.90 11.43
N GLN A 163 11.37 11.58 10.89
CA GLN A 163 12.56 12.44 10.93
C GLN A 163 12.65 13.40 9.72
N GLY A 164 11.66 13.37 8.82
CA GLY A 164 11.64 14.21 7.63
C GLY A 164 12.26 13.55 6.39
N GLY A 165 12.47 12.22 6.40
CA GLY A 165 12.82 11.49 5.19
C GLY A 165 11.74 11.57 4.11
N PHE A 166 12.11 11.25 2.88
CA PHE A 166 11.19 11.25 1.75
C PHE A 166 10.52 9.89 1.61
N PRO A 167 9.19 9.84 1.40
CA PRO A 167 8.51 8.60 1.08
C PRO A 167 8.83 8.14 -0.34
N ASN A 168 8.64 6.84 -0.59
CA ASN A 168 8.52 6.34 -1.95
C ASN A 168 7.17 6.78 -2.54
N ALA A 169 7.24 7.54 -3.64
CA ALA A 169 6.10 8.29 -4.19
C ALA A 169 6.07 8.22 -5.71
N TRP A 170 5.95 7.01 -6.26
CA TRP A 170 5.75 6.75 -7.69
C TRP A 170 4.29 6.38 -7.97
N PRO A 171 3.40 7.32 -8.30
CA PRO A 171 3.63 8.75 -8.45
C PRO A 171 3.25 9.57 -7.21
N PHE A 172 2.76 8.96 -6.13
CA PHE A 172 2.37 9.72 -4.94
C PHE A 172 2.62 8.96 -3.63
N ALA A 173 2.63 9.69 -2.53
CA ALA A 173 2.56 9.11 -1.19
C ALA A 173 1.70 9.99 -0.28
N ILE A 174 1.14 9.39 0.77
CA ILE A 174 0.45 10.09 1.86
C ILE A 174 1.13 9.68 3.16
N VAL A 175 1.62 10.65 3.92
CA VAL A 175 2.33 10.40 5.18
C VAL A 175 1.84 11.33 6.29
N GLU A 176 2.13 10.99 7.54
CA GLU A 176 1.91 11.91 8.65
C GLU A 176 2.79 13.16 8.53
N ASP A 177 2.30 14.28 9.07
CA ASP A 177 3.05 15.54 9.06
C ASP A 177 4.22 15.48 10.06
N SER A 178 5.43 15.30 9.52
CA SER A 178 6.70 15.29 10.27
C SER A 178 7.14 16.68 10.73
N ARG A 179 6.47 17.76 10.28
CA ARG A 179 6.88 19.17 10.41
C ARG A 179 8.25 19.48 9.81
N ALA A 180 8.79 18.58 8.98
CA ALA A 180 10.02 18.82 8.26
C ALA A 180 9.82 19.88 7.17
N CYS A 181 10.92 20.52 6.79
CA CYS A 181 10.94 21.47 5.69
C CYS A 181 11.47 20.74 4.44
N TYR A 182 10.64 20.66 3.40
CA TYR A 182 10.94 19.95 2.15
C TYR A 182 11.27 20.95 1.02
N GLU A 183 12.08 21.97 1.32
CA GLU A 183 12.55 22.93 0.32
C GLU A 183 13.30 22.22 -0.83
N ASP A 184 13.09 22.69 -2.06
CA ASP A 184 13.70 22.17 -3.30
C ASP A 184 13.46 20.67 -3.59
N SER A 185 12.39 20.07 -3.04
CA SER A 185 12.06 18.68 -3.33
C SER A 185 11.52 18.48 -4.77
N ILE A 186 11.74 17.29 -5.33
CA ILE A 186 11.14 16.86 -6.62
C ILE A 186 9.62 16.64 -6.54
N TYR A 187 9.04 16.79 -5.36
CA TYR A 187 7.64 16.54 -5.07
C TYR A 187 6.86 17.86 -4.98
N ASP A 188 5.65 17.85 -5.53
CA ASP A 188 4.59 18.79 -5.17
C ASP A 188 3.95 18.27 -3.87
N ILE A 189 4.15 19.01 -2.78
CA ILE A 189 3.74 18.60 -1.43
C ILE A 189 2.54 19.44 -1.00
N GLN A 190 1.42 18.77 -0.73
CA GLN A 190 0.16 19.40 -0.38
C GLN A 190 -0.37 18.87 0.96
N PRO A 191 -0.88 19.71 1.86
CA PRO A 191 -1.51 19.23 3.09
C PRO A 191 -2.85 18.56 2.78
N ILE A 192 -3.12 17.42 3.43
CA ILE A 192 -4.47 16.85 3.51
C ILE A 192 -5.18 17.52 4.67
N THR A 193 -6.19 18.34 4.36
CA THR A 193 -6.93 19.14 5.35
C THR A 193 -8.28 18.54 5.74
N GLU A 194 -8.78 17.57 4.97
CA GLU A 194 -10.06 16.91 5.24
C GLU A 194 -9.84 15.65 6.11
N GLY A 195 -10.54 15.59 7.24
CA GLY A 195 -10.47 14.48 8.18
C GLY A 195 -9.09 14.34 8.84
N LYS A 196 -8.47 13.16 8.70
CA LYS A 196 -7.12 12.90 9.20
C LYS A 196 -6.09 13.74 8.46
N LYS A 197 -5.37 14.58 9.20
CA LYS A 197 -4.29 15.42 8.66
C LYS A 197 -3.12 14.58 8.19
N GLY A 198 -2.46 15.02 7.12
CA GLY A 198 -1.24 14.42 6.57
C GLY A 198 -0.66 15.28 5.47
N LEU A 199 0.40 14.78 4.83
CA LEU A 199 1.06 15.38 3.68
C LEU A 199 0.91 14.44 2.48
N LEU A 200 0.43 14.98 1.36
CA LEU A 200 0.40 14.33 0.06
C LEU A 200 1.65 14.75 -0.72
N PHE A 201 2.50 13.79 -1.03
CA PHE A 201 3.62 13.94 -1.95
C PHE A 201 3.16 13.51 -3.33
N ARG A 202 3.34 14.35 -4.35
CA ARG A 202 3.13 13.99 -5.75
C ARG A 202 4.43 14.21 -6.51
N ARG A 203 4.95 13.19 -7.18
CA ARG A 203 6.17 13.33 -7.98
C ARG A 203 5.88 14.24 -9.17
N THR A 204 6.65 15.31 -9.30
CA THR A 204 6.59 16.16 -10.49
C THR A 204 7.39 15.46 -11.58
N GLY A 205 6.87 15.43 -12.82
CA GLY A 205 7.43 14.63 -13.92
C GLY A 205 8.78 15.13 -14.48
N ALA A 206 9.62 15.76 -13.66
CA ALA A 206 10.88 16.38 -14.05
C ALA A 206 12.04 15.40 -14.25
N ASP A 207 11.96 14.17 -13.74
CA ASP A 207 13.07 13.19 -13.80
C ASP A 207 13.00 12.23 -14.99
N ASN A 208 12.27 12.62 -16.04
CA ASN A 208 12.07 11.81 -17.24
C ASN A 208 13.09 12.13 -18.36
N GLU A 209 14.30 12.56 -18.00
CA GLU A 209 15.46 12.72 -18.91
C GLU A 209 16.46 11.56 -18.78
#